data_AF-A0A552EIT4-F1
#
_entry.id   AF-A0A552EIT4-F1
#
_cell.length_a   1.000
_cell.length_b   1.000
_cell.length_c   1.000
_cell.angle_alpha   90.00
_cell.angle_beta   90.00
_cell.angle_gamma   90.00
#
_symmetry.space_group_name_H-M   'P 1'
#
loop_
_entity.id
_entity.type
_entity.pdbx_description
1 polymer ?
#
loop_
_entity_poly.entity_id
_entity_poly.type
_entity_poly.pdbx_seq_one_letter_code
_entity_poly.pdbx_strand_id
1 'polypeptide(L)'
;MTRSDAKDLAQKILNLVPFLQQKRYELFNQGELTPEEFLVIARYERRLLEFVDDLSLIIFQQILTDLEAPATRLQKSIQEAQKAIQRVKKTNKLIDHHENL
;
A
#
# COMPACT_ATOMS: atom_id res chain seq x y z
N MET A 1 -5.14 -15.44 -3.75
CA MET A 1 -3.85 -14.92 -3.22
C MET A 1 -4.17 -13.82 -2.22
N THR A 2 -3.65 -13.90 -1.00
CA THR A 2 -3.89 -12.92 0.07
C THR A 2 -2.85 -11.78 0.04
N ARG A 3 -3.06 -10.69 0.79
CA ARG A 3 -2.07 -9.61 0.97
C ARG A 3 -0.74 -10.13 1.47
N SER A 4 -0.78 -11.04 2.44
CA SER A 4 0.42 -11.64 3.03
C SER A 4 1.17 -12.43 1.97
N ASP A 5 0.46 -13.26 1.20
CA ASP A 5 1.08 -14.03 0.11
C ASP A 5 1.71 -13.11 -0.95
N ALA A 6 1.02 -12.04 -1.34
CA ALA A 6 1.52 -11.07 -2.31
C ALA A 6 2.76 -10.34 -1.80
N LYS A 7 2.75 -9.93 -0.52
CA LYS A 7 3.89 -9.27 0.13
C LYS A 7 5.09 -10.21 0.23
N ASP A 8 4.88 -11.46 0.66
CA ASP A 8 5.94 -12.44 0.82
C ASP A 8 6.55 -12.81 -0.54
N LEU A 9 5.72 -12.93 -1.58
CA LEU A 9 6.17 -13.21 -2.94
C LEU A 9 6.94 -12.03 -3.53
N ALA A 10 6.45 -10.80 -3.37
CA ALA A 10 7.14 -9.60 -3.81
C ALA A 10 8.52 -9.47 -3.14
N GLN A 11 8.59 -9.72 -1.83
CA GLN A 11 9.86 -9.68 -1.10
C GLN A 11 10.85 -10.75 -1.56
N LYS A 12 10.38 -11.97 -1.84
CA LYS A 12 11.22 -13.05 -2.38
C LYS A 12 11.81 -12.65 -3.74
N ILE A 13 11.00 -12.07 -4.62
CA ILE A 13 11.45 -11.63 -5.94
C ILE A 13 12.48 -10.49 -5.81
N LEU A 14 12.20 -9.49 -4.99
CA LEU A 14 13.11 -8.36 -4.76
C LEU A 14 14.46 -8.79 -4.19
N ASN A 15 14.51 -9.86 -3.40
CA ASN A 15 15.75 -10.43 -2.89
C ASN A 15 16.48 -11.28 -3.94
N LEU A 16 15.73 -11.96 -4.82
CA LEU A 16 16.28 -12.88 -5.82
C LEU A 16 16.88 -12.15 -7.04
N VAL A 17 16.20 -11.13 -7.56
CA VAL A 17 16.61 -10.46 -8.81
C VAL A 17 18.03 -9.89 -8.75
N PRO A 18 18.48 -9.22 -7.68
CA PRO A 18 19.87 -8.74 -7.59
C PRO A 18 20.90 -9.88 -7.66
N PHE A 19 20.60 -11.02 -7.03
CA PHE A 19 21.47 -12.19 -7.09
C PHE A 19 21.55 -12.77 -8.50
N LEU A 20 20.40 -12.87 -9.20
CA LEU A 20 20.36 -13.33 -10.59
C LEU A 20 21.13 -12.40 -11.52
N GLN A 21 20.95 -11.09 -11.36
CA GLN A 21 21.68 -10.07 -12.13
C GLN A 21 23.18 -10.20 -11.95
N GLN A 22 23.65 -10.31 -10.69
CA GLN A 22 25.07 -10.51 -10.41
C GLN A 22 25.60 -11.77 -11.10
N LYS A 23 24.91 -12.90 -10.94
CA LYS A 23 25.31 -14.18 -11.55
C LYS A 23 25.34 -14.11 -13.07
N ARG A 24 24.37 -13.44 -13.69
CA ARG A 24 24.31 -13.24 -15.14
C ARG A 24 25.54 -12.48 -15.66
N TYR A 25 25.99 -11.44 -14.97
CA TYR A 25 27.22 -10.74 -15.32
C TYR A 25 28.48 -11.59 -15.09
N GLU A 26 28.55 -12.33 -13.98
CA GLU A 26 29.67 -13.25 -13.70
C GLU A 26 29.84 -14.28 -14.83
N LEU A 27 28.76 -14.97 -15.21
CA LEU A 27 28.79 -16.01 -16.24
C LEU A 27 29.11 -15.43 -17.63
N PHE A 28 28.59 -14.25 -17.96
CA PHE A 28 28.91 -13.58 -19.22
C PHE A 28 30.39 -13.19 -19.31
N ASN A 29 30.96 -12.65 -18.23
CA ASN A 29 32.38 -12.29 -18.18
C ASN A 29 33.31 -13.51 -18.22
N GLN A 30 32.83 -14.68 -17.80
CA GLN A 30 33.54 -15.96 -17.90
C GLN A 30 33.41 -16.60 -19.30
N GLY A 31 32.59 -16.03 -20.19
CA GLY A 31 32.29 -16.60 -21.50
C GLY A 31 31.33 -17.79 -21.45
N GLU A 32 30.67 -18.03 -20.32
CA GLU A 32 29.69 -19.11 -20.13
C GLU A 32 28.29 -18.76 -20.67
N LEU A 33 28.04 -17.47 -20.97
CA LEU A 33 26.84 -17.00 -21.63
C LEU A 33 27.17 -16.31 -22.95
N THR A 34 26.42 -16.66 -23.99
CA THR A 34 26.36 -15.87 -25.22
C THR A 34 25.67 -14.52 -24.98
N PRO A 35 25.92 -13.50 -25.83
CA PRO A 35 25.18 -12.24 -25.77
C PRO A 35 23.66 -12.43 -25.83
N GLU A 36 23.18 -13.38 -26.63
CA GLU A 36 21.76 -13.70 -26.76
C GLU A 36 21.18 -14.25 -25.46
N GLU A 37 21.85 -15.22 -24.82
CA GLU A 37 21.43 -15.78 -23.53
C GLU A 37 21.45 -14.73 -22.44
N PHE A 38 22.48 -13.87 -22.41
CA PHE A 38 22.56 -12.75 -21.48
C PHE A 38 21.36 -11.80 -21.60
N LEU A 39 20.91 -11.51 -22.82
CA LEU A 39 19.74 -10.66 -23.07
C LEU A 39 18.43 -11.36 -22.73
N VAL A 40 18.31 -12.67 -23.00
CA VAL A 40 17.12 -13.46 -22.65
C VAL A 40 16.94 -13.49 -21.13
N ILE A 41 17.99 -13.78 -20.36
CA ILE A 41 17.93 -13.78 -18.89
C ILE A 41 17.59 -12.37 -18.37
N ALA A 42 18.17 -11.32 -18.94
CA ALA A 42 17.84 -9.94 -18.57
C ALA A 42 16.34 -9.61 -18.73
N ARG A 43 15.71 -10.13 -19.79
CA ARG A 43 14.26 -9.96 -20.01
C ARG A 43 13.43 -10.68 -18.94
N TYR A 44 13.85 -11.88 -18.52
CA TYR A 44 13.17 -12.59 -17.44
C TYR A 44 13.32 -11.88 -16.08
N GLU A 45 14.51 -11.39 -15.76
CA GLU A 45 14.77 -10.56 -14.57
C GLU A 45 13.85 -9.33 -14.56
N ARG A 46 13.74 -8.64 -15.70
CA ARG A 46 12.81 -7.52 -15.86
C ARG A 46 11.36 -7.95 -15.65
N ARG A 47 10.96 -9.09 -16.20
CA ARG A 47 9.58 -9.59 -16.06
C ARG A 47 9.23 -9.93 -14.62
N LEU A 48 10.19 -10.41 -13.83
CA LEU A 48 10.02 -10.62 -12.40
C LEU A 48 9.78 -9.29 -11.65
N LEU A 49 10.48 -8.23 -12.01
CA LEU A 49 10.26 -6.90 -11.43
C LEU A 49 8.90 -6.31 -11.82
N GLU A 50 8.50 -6.45 -13.08
CA GLU A 50 7.14 -6.06 -13.52
C GLU A 50 6.06 -6.80 -12.73
N PHE A 51 6.30 -8.07 -12.39
CA PHE A 51 5.38 -8.83 -11.54
C PHE A 51 5.34 -8.30 -10.09
N VAL A 52 6.42 -7.71 -9.58
CA VAL A 52 6.40 -7.00 -8.28
C VAL A 52 5.51 -5.76 -8.35
N ASP A 53 5.52 -5.03 -9.47
CA ASP A 53 4.62 -3.89 -9.66
C ASP A 53 3.15 -4.35 -9.63
N ASP A 54 2.82 -5.46 -10.30
CA ASP A 54 1.48 -6.05 -10.27
C ASP A 54 1.08 -6.49 -8.85
N LEU A 55 1.98 -7.14 -8.10
CA LEU A 55 1.75 -7.52 -6.71
C LEU A 55 1.54 -6.31 -5.81
N SER A 56 2.23 -5.20 -6.09
CA SER A 56 2.08 -3.95 -5.35
C SER A 56 0.66 -3.39 -5.47
N LEU A 57 0.02 -3.51 -6.64
CA LEU A 57 -1.38 -3.11 -6.82
C LEU A 57 -2.32 -3.90 -5.89
N ILE A 58 -2.10 -5.21 -5.76
CA ILE A 58 -2.91 -6.07 -4.87
C ILE A 58 -2.70 -5.67 -3.41
N ILE A 59 -1.45 -5.40 -3.02
CA ILE A 59 -1.10 -4.96 -1.65
C ILE A 59 -1.77 -3.62 -1.33
N PHE A 60 -1.75 -2.66 -2.26
CA PHE A 60 -2.33 -1.33 -2.04
C PHE A 60 -3.85 -1.30 -2.15
N GLN A 61 -4.46 -2.08 -3.05
CA GLN A 61 -5.93 -2.18 -3.14
C GLN A 61 -6.53 -2.67 -1.81
N GLN A 62 -5.95 -3.71 -1.20
CA GLN A 62 -6.43 -4.18 0.10
C GLN A 62 -6.22 -3.15 1.21
N ILE A 63 -5.13 -2.37 1.20
CA ILE A 63 -4.95 -1.27 2.16
C ILE A 63 -6.04 -0.21 2.01
N LEU A 64 -6.39 0.17 0.77
CA LEU A 64 -7.44 1.14 0.51
C LEU A 64 -8.82 0.62 0.96
N THR A 65 -9.13 -0.65 0.68
CA THR A 65 -10.36 -1.29 1.18
C THR A 65 -10.39 -1.37 2.70
N ASP A 66 -9.27 -1.71 3.34
CA ASP A 66 -9.15 -1.78 4.81
C ASP A 66 -9.30 -0.39 5.47
N LEU A 67 -8.99 0.69 4.75
CA LEU A 67 -9.11 2.07 5.22
C LEU A 67 -10.53 2.65 5.10
N GLU A 68 -11.42 2.08 4.27
CA GLU A 68 -12.80 2.55 4.13
C GLU A 68 -13.57 2.46 5.45
N ALA A 69 -13.53 1.32 6.15
CA ALA A 69 -14.27 1.12 7.39
C ALA A 69 -13.78 2.02 8.56
N PRO A 70 -12.47 2.18 8.81
CA PRO A 70 -11.95 3.20 9.73
C PRO A 70 -12.37 4.62 9.36
N ALA A 71 -12.31 5.00 8.08
CA ALA A 71 -12.70 6.33 7.62
C ALA A 71 -14.18 6.62 7.85
N THR A 72 -15.07 5.66 7.54
CA THR A 72 -16.51 5.78 7.83
C THR A 72 -16.79 5.91 9.33
N ARG A 73 -16.11 5.12 10.17
CA ARG A 73 -16.24 5.22 11.63
C ARG A 73 -15.81 6.58 12.16
N LEU A 74 -14.67 7.09 11.68
CA LEU A 74 -14.18 8.42 12.05
C LEU A 74 -15.17 9.52 11.64
N GLN A 75 -15.73 9.45 10.43
CA GLN A 75 -16.72 10.41 9.96
C GLN A 75 -17.99 10.42 10.82
N LYS A 76 -18.46 9.23 11.24
CA LYS A 76 -19.60 9.11 12.17
C LYS A 76 -19.30 9.76 13.52
N SER A 77 -18.14 9.47 14.10
CA SER A 77 -17.71 10.07 15.38
C SER A 77 -17.62 11.60 15.29
N ILE A 78 -17.12 12.13 14.16
CA ILE A 78 -17.07 13.59 13.91
C ILE A 78 -18.49 14.18 13.87
N GLN A 79 -19.44 13.55 13.18
CA GLN A 79 -20.82 14.02 13.12
C GLN A 79 -21.50 14.01 14.50
N GLU A 80 -21.26 12.98 15.31
CA GLU A 80 -21.77 12.89 16.68
C GLU A 80 -21.20 14.00 17.58
N ALA A 81 -19.89 14.24 17.50
CA ALA A 81 -19.23 15.34 18.20
C ALA A 81 -19.79 16.70 17.78
N GLN A 82 -20.00 16.93 16.47
CA GLN A 82 -20.61 18.16 15.97
C GLN A 82 -22.03 18.37 16.50
N LYS A 83 -22.86 17.32 16.54
CA LYS A 83 -24.21 17.38 17.14
C LYS A 83 -24.15 17.71 18.62
N ALA A 84 -23.22 17.11 19.37
CA ALA A 84 -23.04 17.41 20.79
C ALA A 84 -22.63 18.88 21.00
N ILE A 85 -21.67 19.38 20.23
CA ILE A 85 -21.24 20.78 20.27
C ILE A 85 -22.41 21.73 19.95
N GLN A 86 -23.23 21.42 18.95
CA GLN A 86 -24.40 22.24 18.63
C GLN A 86 -25.44 22.25 19.75
N ARG A 87 -25.66 21.10 20.41
CA ARG A 87 -26.55 21.02 21.58
C ARG A 87 -26.05 21.90 22.73
N VAL A 88 -24.76 21.79 23.08
CA VAL A 88 -24.15 22.63 24.12
C VAL A 88 -24.28 24.12 23.78
N LYS A 89 -23.98 24.52 22.54
CA LYS A 89 -24.16 25.92 22.09
C LYS A 89 -25.61 26.39 22.22
N LYS A 90 -26.58 25.53 21.90
CA LYS A 90 -28.01 25.86 22.04
C LYS A 90 -28.42 25.97 23.50
N THR A 91 -27.95 25.06 24.36
CA THR A 91 -28.21 25.10 25.80
C THR A 91 -27.62 26.35 26.45
N ASN A 92 -26.38 26.71 26.12
CA ASN A 92 -25.77 27.93 26.66
C ASN A 92 -26.54 29.19 26.23
N LYS A 93 -26.98 29.29 24.97
CA LYS A 93 -27.84 30.38 24.51
C LYS A 93 -29.19 30.46 25.23
N LEU A 94 -29.74 29.32 25.66
CA LEU A 94 -30.99 29.28 26.45
C LEU A 94 -30.76 29.75 27.89
N ILE A 95 -29.60 29.43 28.47
CA ILE A 95 -29.21 29.89 29.82
C ILE A 95 -29.01 31.41 29.81
N ASP A 96 -28.27 31.94 28.84
CA ASP A 96 -28.06 33.39 28.68
C ASP A 96 -29.38 34.17 28.48
N HIS A 97 -30.42 33.54 27.94
CA HIS A 97 -31.75 34.15 27.76
C HIS A 97 -32.61 34.10 29.02
N HIS A 98 -32.36 33.14 29.92
CA HIS A 98 -33.04 33.03 31.22
C HIS A 98 -32.43 33.91 32.31
N GLU A 99 -31.14 34.26 32.22
CA GLU A 99 -30.48 35.17 33.18
C GLU A 99 -30.77 36.66 32.93
N ASN A 100 -31.42 37.01 31.81
CA ASN A 100 -31.81 38.37 31.44
C ASN A 100 -33.32 38.67 31.61
N LEU A 101 -34.05 37.84 32.39
CA LEU A 101 -35.42 38.06 32.85
C LEU A 101 -35.42 38.25 34.37
#